data_AF-A0A7X9FM89-F1
#
_entry.id   AF-A0A7X9FM89-F1
#
_cell.length_a   1.000
_cell.length_b   1.000
_cell.length_c   1.000
_cell.angle_alpha   90.00
_cell.angle_beta   90.00
_cell.angle_gamma   90.00
#
_symmetry.space_group_name_H-M   'P 1'
#
loop_
_entity.id
_entity.type
_entity.pdbx_description
1 polymer ?
#
loop_
_entity_poly.entity_id
_entity_poly.type
_entity_poly.pdbx_seq_one_letter_code
_entity_poly.pdbx_strand_id
1 'polypeptide(L)'
;MNRFFISTPIYYVNAKPHLGHAYTTIVADCAARFHRLFGEEAFFLTGTDEHGDKIAEAAKAAGQTPAQYVDAISALFRNLWPTLGIEYTRFIRTTDTEHIRIVQTALQKVYDQGDIYFGDYGGHYCFGCERFLTEKELVDGLCPD
;
A
#
# COMPACT_ATOMS: atom_id res chain seq x y z
N MET A 1 2.13 24.42 -20.28
CA MET A 1 1.57 23.07 -20.10
C MET A 1 1.40 22.85 -18.62
N ASN A 2 0.14 22.81 -18.17
CA ASN A 2 -0.17 22.49 -16.78
C ASN A 2 -0.12 20.97 -16.60
N ARG A 3 0.47 20.54 -15.48
CA ARG A 3 0.58 19.13 -15.09
C ARG A 3 -0.26 18.91 -13.84
N PHE A 4 -0.99 17.81 -13.81
CA PHE A 4 -1.78 17.39 -12.67
C PHE A 4 -1.31 16.01 -12.21
N PHE A 5 -1.12 15.83 -10.91
CA PHE A 5 -0.79 14.53 -10.34
C PHE A 5 -1.80 14.20 -9.25
N ILE A 6 -2.33 12.98 -9.30
CA ILE A 6 -3.19 12.44 -8.25
C ILE A 6 -2.82 10.98 -7.99
N SER A 7 -2.86 10.59 -6.72
CA SER A 7 -2.71 9.20 -6.31
C SER A 7 -3.85 8.75 -5.40
N THR A 8 -4.20 7.47 -5.47
CA THR A 8 -4.90 6.81 -4.36
C THR A 8 -3.88 6.34 -3.32
N PRO A 9 -4.31 5.94 -2.12
CA PRO A 9 -3.53 5.02 -1.31
C PRO A 9 -3.15 3.77 -2.13
N ILE A 10 -2.03 3.15 -1.80
CA ILE A 10 -1.77 1.77 -2.20
C ILE A 10 -2.58 0.85 -1.26
N TYR A 11 -3.35 -0.07 -1.83
CA TYR A 11 -4.28 -0.89 -1.05
C TYR A 11 -3.59 -2.14 -0.50
N TYR A 12 -3.84 -2.44 0.77
CA TYR A 12 -3.23 -3.58 1.44
C TYR A 12 -3.79 -4.90 0.90
N VAL A 13 -2.91 -5.81 0.47
CA VAL A 13 -3.28 -7.02 -0.27
C VAL A 13 -3.74 -8.20 0.60
N ASN A 14 -4.07 -8.00 1.88
CA ASN A 14 -4.65 -9.10 2.67
C ASN A 14 -6.16 -9.31 2.41
N ALA A 15 -6.81 -8.41 1.66
CA ALA A 15 -8.25 -8.40 1.46
C ALA A 15 -8.64 -8.17 0.00
N LYS A 16 -9.81 -8.71 -0.36
CA LYS A 16 -10.42 -8.46 -1.66
C LYS A 16 -10.83 -6.99 -1.78
N PRO A 17 -10.85 -6.41 -3.00
CA PRO A 17 -11.38 -5.08 -3.23
C PRO A 17 -12.81 -4.94 -2.68
N HIS A 18 -13.12 -3.80 -2.06
CA HIS A 18 -14.44 -3.50 -1.50
C HIS A 18 -14.85 -2.04 -1.82
N LEU A 19 -16.05 -1.64 -1.37
CA LEU A 19 -16.64 -0.34 -1.72
C LEU A 19 -15.73 0.86 -1.39
N GLY A 20 -15.07 0.85 -0.23
CA GLY A 20 -14.08 1.89 0.11
C GLY A 20 -12.96 2.06 -0.91
N HIS A 21 -12.39 0.97 -1.43
CA HIS A 21 -11.37 1.02 -2.49
C HIS A 21 -11.95 1.59 -3.79
N ALA A 22 -13.16 1.16 -4.15
CA ALA A 22 -13.85 1.64 -5.35
C ALA A 22 -14.12 3.15 -5.27
N TYR A 23 -14.67 3.62 -4.15
CA TYR A 23 -15.02 5.04 -3.95
C TYR A 23 -13.80 5.96 -4.15
N THR A 24 -12.71 5.72 -3.41
CA THR A 24 -11.52 6.55 -3.48
C THR A 24 -10.91 6.55 -4.89
N THR A 25 -10.90 5.39 -5.55
CA THR A 25 -10.37 5.25 -6.90
C THR A 25 -11.24 5.97 -7.94
N ILE A 26 -12.57 5.90 -7.81
CA ILE A 26 -13.52 6.63 -8.68
C ILE A 26 -13.34 8.15 -8.53
N VAL A 27 -13.21 8.66 -7.29
CA VAL A 27 -12.97 10.10 -7.07
C VAL A 27 -11.67 10.55 -7.71
N ALA A 28 -10.59 9.77 -7.58
CA ALA A 28 -9.32 10.06 -8.20
C ALA A 28 -9.39 10.03 -9.74
N ASP A 29 -10.12 9.06 -10.30
CA ASP A 29 -10.37 8.96 -11.74
C ASP A 29 -11.16 10.17 -12.27
N CYS A 30 -12.24 10.57 -11.59
CA CYS A 30 -13.01 11.76 -11.94
C CYS A 30 -12.15 13.01 -11.98
N ALA A 31 -11.28 13.22 -10.98
CA ALA A 31 -10.36 14.35 -10.95
C ALA A 31 -9.35 14.27 -12.11
N ALA A 32 -8.71 13.12 -12.33
CA ALA A 32 -7.77 12.94 -13.44
C ALA A 32 -8.41 13.23 -14.80
N ARG A 33 -9.64 12.72 -15.04
CA ARG A 33 -10.40 12.99 -16.26
C ARG A 33 -10.78 14.45 -16.40
N PHE A 34 -11.20 15.10 -15.32
CA PHE A 34 -11.51 16.53 -15.31
C PHE A 34 -10.29 17.34 -15.75
N HIS A 35 -9.12 17.09 -15.17
CA HIS A 35 -7.88 17.77 -15.56
C HIS A 35 -7.47 17.48 -17.02
N ARG A 36 -7.62 16.24 -17.50
CA ARG A 36 -7.42 15.92 -18.93
C ARG A 36 -8.36 16.71 -19.85
N LEU A 37 -9.62 16.90 -19.43
CA LEU A 37 -10.62 17.66 -20.20
C LEU A 37 -10.22 19.14 -20.38
N PHE A 38 -9.50 19.73 -19.41
CA PHE A 38 -8.93 21.08 -19.52
C PHE A 38 -7.62 21.15 -20.32
N GLY A 39 -7.18 20.04 -20.91
CA GLY A 39 -5.93 19.97 -21.66
C GLY A 39 -4.67 19.90 -20.79
N GLU A 40 -4.81 19.54 -19.51
CA GLU A 40 -3.66 19.30 -18.63
C GLU A 40 -3.10 17.89 -18.79
N GLU A 41 -1.79 17.74 -18.61
CA GLU A 41 -1.13 16.44 -18.56
C GLU A 41 -1.36 15.83 -17.17
N ALA A 42 -2.38 14.97 -17.05
CA ALA A 42 -2.76 14.33 -15.80
C ALA A 42 -2.11 12.94 -15.63
N PHE A 43 -1.33 12.78 -14.56
CA PHE A 43 -0.77 11.50 -14.12
C PHE A 43 -1.56 10.96 -12.92
N PHE A 44 -2.25 9.83 -13.13
CA PHE A 44 -3.03 9.15 -12.09
C PHE A 44 -2.32 7.86 -11.65
N LEU A 45 -1.85 7.82 -10.40
CA LEU A 45 -1.20 6.68 -9.77
C LEU A 45 -2.16 5.92 -8.83
N THR A 46 -2.19 4.60 -8.94
CA THR A 46 -2.79 3.69 -7.94
C THR A 46 -1.89 2.48 -7.74
N GLY A 47 -2.19 1.59 -6.80
CA GLY A 47 -1.33 0.43 -6.57
C GLY A 47 -1.71 -0.44 -5.39
N THR A 48 -0.82 -1.39 -5.09
CA THR A 48 -0.96 -2.36 -4.00
C THR A 48 0.25 -2.36 -3.08
N ASP A 49 -0.03 -2.52 -1.78
CA ASP A 49 0.98 -2.74 -0.74
C ASP A 49 1.10 -4.22 -0.43
N GLU A 50 2.30 -4.76 -0.65
CA GLU A 50 2.59 -6.18 -0.81
C GLU A 50 3.65 -6.72 0.15
N HIS A 51 4.07 -5.94 1.16
CA HIS A 51 5.01 -6.37 2.20
C HIS A 51 4.34 -6.44 3.58
N GLY A 52 4.87 -7.26 4.48
CA GLY A 52 4.43 -7.38 5.88
C GLY A 52 4.21 -8.82 6.34
N ASP A 53 4.22 -9.03 7.66
CA ASP A 53 4.13 -10.36 8.27
C ASP A 53 2.78 -11.03 8.00
N LYS A 54 1.67 -10.30 8.11
CA LYS A 54 0.33 -10.80 7.74
C LYS A 54 0.23 -11.30 6.30
N ILE A 55 0.98 -10.72 5.36
CA ILE A 55 1.01 -11.22 3.97
C ILE A 55 1.74 -12.56 3.91
N ALA A 56 2.86 -12.69 4.62
CA ALA A 56 3.59 -13.96 4.70
C ALA A 56 2.74 -15.06 5.38
N GLU A 57 2.03 -14.72 6.46
CA GLU A 57 1.10 -15.63 7.14
C GLU A 57 -0.07 -16.04 6.24
N ALA A 58 -0.69 -15.09 5.55
CA ALA A 58 -1.79 -15.36 4.63
C ALA A 58 -1.35 -16.22 3.43
N ALA A 59 -0.16 -15.96 2.87
CA ALA A 59 0.42 -16.78 1.81
C ALA A 59 0.66 -18.23 2.29
N LYS A 60 1.22 -18.39 3.49
CA LYS A 60 1.43 -19.70 4.11
C LYS A 60 0.11 -20.45 4.35
N ALA A 61 -0.91 -19.76 4.87
CA ALA A 61 -2.24 -20.34 5.08
C ALA A 61 -2.92 -20.74 3.76
N ALA A 62 -2.63 -20.03 2.67
CA ALA A 62 -3.08 -20.35 1.32
C ALA A 62 -2.24 -21.43 0.61
N GLY A 63 -1.16 -21.93 1.23
CA GLY A 63 -0.23 -22.88 0.61
C GLY A 63 0.56 -22.31 -0.58
N GLN A 64 0.79 -20.98 -0.57
CA GLN A 64 1.45 -20.24 -1.64
C GLN A 64 2.74 -19.60 -1.15
N THR A 65 3.66 -19.27 -2.07
CA THR A 65 4.76 -18.35 -1.73
C THR A 65 4.23 -16.92 -1.58
N PRO A 66 4.88 -16.03 -0.81
CA PRO A 66 4.46 -14.63 -0.70
C PRO A 66 4.31 -13.95 -2.05
N ALA A 67 5.27 -14.17 -2.97
CA ALA A 67 5.22 -13.63 -4.33
C ALA A 67 3.97 -14.08 -5.10
N GLN A 68 3.66 -15.39 -5.09
CA GLN A 68 2.46 -15.92 -5.74
C GLN A 68 1.17 -15.34 -5.15
N TYR A 69 1.13 -15.18 -3.83
CA TYR A 69 -0.01 -14.64 -3.13
C TYR A 69 -0.28 -13.18 -3.53
N VAL A 70 0.74 -12.31 -3.48
CA VAL A 70 0.57 -10.89 -3.82
C VAL A 70 0.35 -10.67 -5.32
N ASP A 71 0.89 -11.55 -6.19
CA ASP A 71 0.57 -11.55 -7.62
C ASP A 71 -0.92 -11.80 -7.86
N ALA A 72 -1.51 -12.77 -7.16
CA ALA A 72 -2.93 -13.10 -7.30
C ALA A 72 -3.83 -11.97 -6.78
N ILE A 73 -3.51 -11.37 -5.63
CA ILE A 73 -4.33 -10.29 -5.07
C ILE A 73 -4.19 -9.00 -5.88
N SER A 74 -2.98 -8.61 -6.27
CA SER A 74 -2.78 -7.43 -7.14
C SER A 74 -3.52 -7.57 -8.48
N ALA A 75 -3.65 -8.79 -9.01
CA ALA A 75 -4.48 -9.04 -10.18
C ALA A 75 -5.96 -8.77 -9.93
N LEU A 76 -6.51 -9.02 -8.74
CA LEU A 76 -7.91 -8.69 -8.41
C LEU A 76 -8.18 -7.19 -8.55
N PHE A 77 -7.29 -6.34 -8.04
CA PHE A 77 -7.41 -4.88 -8.18
C PHE A 77 -7.27 -4.45 -9.64
N ARG A 78 -6.22 -4.91 -10.33
CA ARG A 78 -5.97 -4.56 -11.74
C ARG A 78 -7.11 -4.99 -12.67
N ASN A 79 -7.76 -6.12 -12.38
CA ASN A 79 -8.89 -6.61 -13.17
C ASN A 79 -10.18 -5.85 -12.87
N LEU A 80 -10.36 -5.37 -11.63
CA LEU A 80 -11.55 -4.61 -11.23
C LEU A 80 -11.57 -3.19 -11.81
N TRP A 81 -10.41 -2.53 -11.91
CA TRP A 81 -10.33 -1.14 -12.37
C TRP A 81 -10.95 -0.91 -13.76
N PRO A 82 -10.65 -1.73 -14.80
CA PRO A 82 -11.35 -1.64 -16.08
C PRO A 82 -12.86 -1.90 -15.99
N THR A 83 -13.30 -2.83 -15.12
CA THR A 83 -14.73 -3.10 -14.92
C THR A 83 -15.47 -1.89 -14.34
N LEU A 84 -14.79 -1.07 -13.55
CA LEU A 84 -15.32 0.19 -13.00
C LEU A 84 -15.09 1.40 -13.93
N GLY A 85 -14.49 1.22 -15.10
CA GLY A 85 -14.19 2.31 -16.04
C GLY A 85 -13.04 3.22 -15.59
N ILE A 86 -12.19 2.76 -14.67
CA ILE A 86 -11.07 3.53 -14.13
C ILE A 86 -9.90 3.54 -15.12
N GLU A 87 -9.33 4.72 -15.35
CA GLU A 87 -8.23 4.96 -16.29
C GLU A 87 -7.04 5.62 -15.58
N TYR A 88 -6.27 4.78 -14.88
CA TYR A 88 -5.01 5.17 -14.26
C TYR A 88 -3.86 5.20 -15.27
N THR A 89 -2.86 6.04 -14.99
CA THR A 89 -1.63 6.13 -15.79
C THR A 89 -0.63 5.06 -15.37
N ARG A 90 -0.50 4.78 -14.08
CA ARG A 90 0.40 3.76 -13.54
C ARG A 90 -0.25 2.99 -12.40
N PHE A 91 -0.02 1.69 -12.39
CA PHE A 91 -0.28 0.82 -11.24
C PHE A 91 1.06 0.41 -10.63
N ILE A 92 1.36 0.85 -9.41
CA ILE A 92 2.60 0.50 -8.70
C ILE A 92 2.38 -0.69 -7.76
N ARG A 93 3.37 -1.57 -7.66
CA ARG A 93 3.44 -2.61 -6.65
C ARG A 93 4.66 -2.38 -5.78
N THR A 94 4.56 -2.57 -4.47
CA THR A 94 5.74 -2.40 -3.59
C THR A 94 6.79 -3.49 -3.80
N THR A 95 6.45 -4.58 -4.52
CA THR A 95 7.39 -5.61 -5.00
C THR A 95 8.08 -5.26 -6.33
N ASP A 96 7.70 -4.17 -6.99
CA ASP A 96 8.37 -3.72 -8.22
C ASP A 96 9.84 -3.40 -7.92
N THR A 97 10.75 -3.86 -8.78
CA THR A 97 12.20 -3.66 -8.60
C THR A 97 12.59 -2.18 -8.54
N GLU A 98 11.89 -1.32 -9.27
CA GLU A 98 12.08 0.14 -9.20
C GLU A 98 11.69 0.69 -7.82
N HIS A 99 10.56 0.24 -7.26
CA HIS A 99 10.11 0.68 -5.94
C HIS A 99 11.11 0.28 -4.86
N ILE A 100 11.56 -0.97 -4.87
CA ILE A 100 12.58 -1.49 -3.93
C ILE A 100 13.84 -0.63 -4.02
N ARG A 101 14.33 -0.35 -5.23
CA ARG A 101 15.51 0.48 -5.45
C ARG A 101 15.34 1.89 -4.89
N ILE A 102 14.19 2.52 -5.11
CA ILE A 102 13.90 3.88 -4.62
C ILE A 102 13.86 3.90 -3.09
N VAL A 103 13.20 2.93 -2.45
CA VAL A 103 13.14 2.81 -0.99
C VAL A 103 14.55 2.63 -0.41
N GLN A 104 15.35 1.71 -0.95
CA GLN A 104 16.74 1.52 -0.53
C GLN A 104 17.57 2.79 -0.69
N THR A 105 17.42 3.50 -1.82
CA THR A 105 18.14 4.76 -2.07
C THR A 105 17.74 5.86 -1.08
N ALA A 106 16.45 5.98 -0.78
CA ALA A 106 15.95 6.95 0.19
C ALA A 106 16.45 6.65 1.60
N LEU A 107 16.34 5.39 2.04
CA LEU A 107 16.85 4.96 3.35
C LEU A 107 18.36 5.16 3.49
N GLN A 108 19.13 4.82 2.45
CA GLN A 108 20.58 5.04 2.45
C GLN A 108 20.92 6.52 2.61
N LYS A 109 20.20 7.41 1.92
CA LYS A 109 20.43 8.85 2.03
C LYS A 109 20.16 9.38 3.44
N VAL A 110 19.10 8.91 4.10
CA VAL A 110 18.77 9.30 5.48
C VAL A 110 19.80 8.73 6.46
N TYR A 111 20.27 7.50 6.22
CA TYR A 111 21.35 6.90 7.01
C TYR A 111 22.66 7.67 6.88
N ASP A 112 23.06 8.03 5.66
CA ASP A 112 24.30 8.78 5.38
C ASP A 112 24.28 10.20 5.99
N GLN A 113 23.08 10.76 6.25
CA GLN A 113 22.91 12.03 6.94
C GLN A 113 23.04 11.92 8.47
N GLY A 114 23.10 10.70 9.01
CA GLY A 114 23.17 10.44 10.46
C GLY A 114 21.81 10.39 11.15
N ASP A 115 20.71 10.40 10.40
CA ASP A 115 19.35 10.42 10.94
C ASP A 115 18.78 9.01 11.22
N ILE A 116 19.49 7.95 10.84
CA ILE A 116 19.18 6.57 11.22
C ILE A 116 20.27 6.07 12.16
N TYR A 117 19.84 5.57 13.31
CA TYR A 117 20.69 4.93 14.30
C TYR A 117 20.09 3.59 14.71
N PHE A 118 20.95 2.68 15.17
CA PHE A 118 20.50 1.43 15.78
C PHE A 118 20.12 1.69 17.23
N GLY A 119 18.96 1.20 17.64
CA GLY A 119 18.48 1.31 19.01
C GLY A 119 17.54 0.16 19.34
N ASP A 120 17.28 -0.01 20.63
CA ASP A 120 16.35 -1.01 21.13
C ASP A 120 14.97 -0.39 21.32
N TYR A 121 13.95 -1.06 20.79
CA TYR A 121 12.57 -0.72 21.04
C TYR A 121 11.85 -1.96 21.57
N GLY A 122 11.28 -1.83 22.76
CA GLY A 122 10.60 -2.91 23.46
C GLY A 122 9.33 -2.40 24.14
N GLY A 123 8.32 -3.26 24.17
CA GLY A 123 7.02 -2.98 24.77
C GLY A 123 6.11 -4.18 24.59
N HIS A 124 4.87 -4.07 25.08
CA HIS A 124 3.87 -5.09 24.84
C HIS A 124 3.52 -5.12 23.35
N TYR A 125 3.73 -6.25 22.69
CA TYR A 125 3.46 -6.39 21.26
C TYR A 125 2.27 -7.31 21.03
N CYS A 126 1.26 -6.83 20.28
CA CYS A 126 0.16 -7.66 19.84
C CYS A 126 0.41 -8.14 18.40
N PHE A 127 0.53 -9.45 18.22
CA PHE A 127 0.67 -10.06 16.90
C PHE A 127 -0.55 -9.83 16.01
N GLY A 128 -1.77 -9.87 16.57
CA GLY A 128 -2.99 -9.62 15.80
C GLY A 128 -3.06 -8.20 15.21
N CYS A 129 -2.68 -7.21 16.01
CA CYS A 129 -2.69 -5.80 15.60
C CYS A 129 -1.43 -5.36 14.83
N GLU A 130 -0.37 -6.18 14.81
CA GLU A 130 0.97 -5.84 14.27
C GLU A 130 1.50 -4.49 14.79
N ARG A 131 1.26 -4.22 16.08
CA ARG A 131 1.70 -2.98 16.71
C ARG A 131 2.07 -3.20 18.17
N PHE A 132 2.94 -2.33 18.64
CA PHE A 132 3.19 -2.17 20.06
C PHE A 132 2.00 -1.45 20.71
N LEU A 133 1.62 -1.96 21.88
CA LEU A 133 0.61 -1.43 22.77
C LEU A 133 1.30 -0.76 23.96
N THR A 134 0.82 0.42 24.33
CA THR A 134 1.17 1.06 25.59
C THR A 134 0.42 0.38 26.75
N GLU A 135 0.93 0.48 27.98
CA GLU A 135 0.24 -0.09 29.16
C GLU A 135 -1.20 0.43 29.33
N LYS A 136 -1.48 1.66 28.87
CA LYS A 136 -2.82 2.26 28.95
C LYS A 136 -3.80 1.67 27.95
N GLU A 137 -3.31 1.05 26.88
CA GLU A 137 -4.14 0.39 25.86
C GLU A 137 -4.48 -1.05 26.24
N LEU A 138 -3.75 -1.64 27.19
CA LEU A 138 -4.02 -2.98 27.66
C LEU A 138 -5.23 -3.01 28.58
N VAL A 139 -6.08 -4.02 28.41
CA VAL A 139 -7.19 -4.34 29.31
C VAL A 139 -6.83 -5.63 30.01
N ASP A 140 -6.60 -5.58 31.32
CA ASP A 140 -6.13 -6.72 32.14
C ASP A 140 -4.86 -7.40 31.59
N GLY A 141 -3.96 -6.61 31.00
CA GLY A 141 -2.71 -7.10 30.39
C GLY A 141 -2.87 -7.76 29.03
N LEU A 142 -4.08 -7.71 28.45
CA LEU A 142 -4.41 -8.25 27.14
C LEU A 142 -4.64 -7.13 26.12
N CYS A 143 -4.49 -7.50 24.84
CA CYS A 143 -4.88 -6.65 23.72
C CYS A 143 -6.38 -6.31 23.82
N PRO A 144 -6.79 -5.05 23.59
CA PRO A 144 -8.20 -4.65 23.63
C PRO A 144 -9.01 -5.15 22.43
N ASP A 145 -8.34 -5.52 21.33
CA ASP A 145 -8.91 -6.08 20.10
C ASP A 145 -8.85 -7.62 20.08
#